data_AF-W9NNH9-F1
#
_entry.id   AF-W9NNH9-F1
#
_cell.length_a   1.000
_cell.length_b   1.000
_cell.length_c   1.000
_cell.angle_alpha   90.00
_cell.angle_beta   90.00
_cell.angle_gamma   90.00
#
_symmetry.space_group_name_H-M   'P 1'
#
loop_
_entity.id
_entity.type
_entity.pdbx_description
1 polymer ?
#
loop_
_entity_poly.entity_id
_entity_poly.type
_entity_poly.pdbx_seq_one_letter_code
_entity_poly.pdbx_strand_id
1 'polypeptide(L)'
;MKKKKQKKKAPPIGSARDFPCRLCVTRATKSPGYECASQDNTGAACWACAKNGHTCRPVPPGAVAAVRAFWELNRQIDDMNEDPGDAWRSAAQRAAQQLRACSAAPAPALAPRGEADRKTLEERKVAALEAIAEAARLWTQLNKLDEESVEVLENPGIPLPFRV
;
A
#
# COMPACT_ATOMS: atom_id res chain seq x y z
N MET A 1 20.85 1.26 -45.51
CA MET A 1 19.77 2.27 -45.32
C MET A 1 19.50 2.46 -43.82
N LYS A 2 19.79 3.63 -43.24
CA LYS A 2 19.52 3.90 -41.82
C LYS A 2 18.02 4.22 -41.65
N LYS A 3 17.26 3.38 -40.95
CA LYS A 3 15.87 3.69 -40.54
C LYS A 3 15.91 4.98 -39.71
N LYS A 4 15.45 6.11 -40.27
CA LYS A 4 15.22 7.33 -39.50
C LYS A 4 14.21 6.99 -38.41
N LYS A 5 14.67 6.95 -37.15
CA LYS A 5 13.82 6.78 -35.97
C LYS A 5 12.86 7.96 -35.98
N GLN A 6 11.61 7.74 -36.41
CA GLN A 6 10.57 8.76 -36.31
C GLN A 6 10.51 9.18 -34.84
N LYS A 7 10.88 10.43 -34.54
CA LYS A 7 10.64 11.02 -33.23
C LYS A 7 9.12 11.01 -33.06
N LYS A 8 8.60 10.07 -32.27
CA LYS A 8 7.19 10.06 -31.89
C LYS A 8 6.87 11.46 -31.36
N LYS A 9 5.93 12.15 -31.99
CA LYS A 9 5.43 13.44 -31.47
C LYS A 9 4.98 13.21 -30.03
N ALA A 10 5.31 14.14 -29.15
CA ALA A 10 4.84 14.07 -27.77
C ALA A 10 3.31 14.00 -27.78
N PRO A 11 2.68 13.27 -26.84
CA PRO A 11 1.25 13.37 -26.67
C PRO A 11 0.89 14.84 -26.42
N PRO A 12 -0.26 15.34 -26.87
CA PRO A 12 -0.69 16.70 -26.54
C PRO A 12 -1.06 16.80 -25.06
N ILE A 13 -0.87 17.99 -24.51
CA ILE A 13 -1.13 18.30 -23.11
C ILE A 13 -2.61 18.64 -22.91
N GLY A 14 -3.27 17.96 -21.97
CA GLY A 14 -4.65 18.24 -21.58
C GLY A 14 -4.72 19.19 -20.38
N SER A 15 -5.91 19.29 -19.77
CA SER A 15 -6.15 20.11 -18.58
C SER A 15 -5.37 19.62 -17.35
N ALA A 16 -5.13 20.53 -16.41
CA ALA A 16 -4.64 20.20 -15.08
C ALA A 16 -5.58 19.19 -14.39
N ARG A 17 -5.00 18.21 -13.69
CA ARG A 17 -5.77 17.22 -12.93
C ARG A 17 -5.99 17.71 -11.51
N ASP A 18 -7.18 17.45 -10.98
CA ASP A 18 -7.52 17.75 -9.58
C ASP A 18 -6.59 17.03 -8.60
N PHE A 19 -6.19 15.79 -8.92
CA PHE A 19 -5.35 14.97 -8.04
C PHE A 19 -4.16 14.34 -8.80
N PRO A 20 -2.92 14.43 -8.28
CA PRO A 20 -1.72 14.04 -9.00
C PRO A 20 -1.46 12.52 -8.94
N CYS A 21 -0.63 12.04 -9.88
CA CYS A 21 -0.01 10.72 -9.75
C CYS A 21 1.23 10.77 -8.84
N ARG A 22 1.69 9.60 -8.34
CA ARG A 22 2.88 9.52 -7.48
C ARG A 22 4.10 10.25 -8.06
N LEU A 23 4.34 10.08 -9.36
CA LEU A 23 5.49 10.65 -10.04
C LEU A 23 5.43 12.18 -10.09
N CYS A 24 4.23 12.74 -10.31
CA CYS A 24 4.03 14.18 -10.28
C CYS A 24 4.20 14.76 -8.88
N VAL A 25 3.75 14.05 -7.84
CA VAL A 25 4.01 14.48 -6.44
C VAL A 25 5.51 14.54 -6.18
N THR A 26 6.26 13.49 -6.54
CA THR A 26 7.73 13.47 -6.36
C THR A 26 8.43 14.61 -7.11
N ARG A 27 7.94 14.99 -8.29
CA ARG A 27 8.47 16.16 -9.02
C ARG A 27 8.13 17.46 -8.30
N ALA A 28 6.88 17.64 -7.90
CA ALA A 28 6.42 18.82 -7.21
C ALA A 28 7.18 19.07 -5.89
N THR A 29 7.60 18.03 -5.16
CA THR A 29 8.43 18.23 -3.95
C THR A 29 9.80 18.89 -4.21
N LYS A 30 10.24 18.97 -5.47
CA LYS A 30 11.50 19.61 -5.89
C LYS A 30 11.27 20.83 -6.78
N SER A 31 10.04 21.06 -7.20
CA SER A 31 9.66 22.08 -8.17
C SER A 31 8.29 22.63 -7.74
N PRO A 32 8.28 23.63 -6.85
CA PRO A 32 7.06 24.31 -6.43
C PRO A 32 6.25 24.79 -7.64
N GLY A 33 4.93 24.74 -7.54
CA GLY A 33 4.02 25.08 -8.65
C GLY A 33 3.90 24.01 -9.74
N TYR A 34 4.65 22.91 -9.67
CA TYR A 34 4.57 21.86 -10.70
C TYR A 34 3.16 21.25 -10.80
N GLU A 35 2.55 21.34 -11.97
CA GLU A 35 1.23 20.79 -12.24
C GLU A 35 1.25 19.37 -12.83
N CYS A 36 0.15 18.65 -12.61
CA CYS A 36 -0.09 17.32 -13.17
C CYS A 36 -1.19 17.38 -14.25
N ALA A 37 -0.82 17.59 -15.51
CA ALA A 37 -1.77 17.62 -16.63
C ALA A 37 -2.22 16.24 -17.11
N SER A 38 -3.47 16.12 -17.56
CA SER A 38 -4.03 14.92 -18.19
C SER A 38 -3.44 14.72 -19.60
N GLN A 39 -3.42 13.47 -20.07
CA GLN A 39 -3.16 13.18 -21.48
C GLN A 39 -4.48 13.21 -22.26
N ASP A 40 -4.57 14.04 -23.30
CA ASP A 40 -5.64 13.97 -24.33
C ASP A 40 -7.08 13.92 -23.77
N ASN A 41 -7.33 14.42 -22.56
CA ASN A 41 -8.60 14.26 -21.83
C ASN A 41 -9.06 12.79 -21.61
N THR A 42 -8.20 11.80 -21.88
CA THR A 42 -8.48 10.37 -21.65
C THR A 42 -8.56 10.01 -20.17
N GLY A 43 -7.96 10.83 -19.29
CA GLY A 43 -7.93 10.62 -17.83
C GLY A 43 -7.04 9.44 -17.35
N ALA A 44 -6.61 8.55 -18.25
CA ALA A 44 -5.90 7.32 -17.92
C ALA A 44 -4.46 7.54 -17.42
N ALA A 45 -3.73 8.48 -18.02
CA ALA A 45 -2.38 8.84 -17.63
C ALA A 45 -2.20 10.37 -17.59
N CYS A 46 -1.23 10.85 -16.81
CA CYS A 46 -0.79 12.23 -16.93
C CYS A 46 0.13 12.40 -18.15
N TRP A 47 0.14 13.60 -18.73
CA TRP A 47 0.97 13.94 -19.88
C TRP A 47 2.43 13.60 -19.67
N ALA A 48 2.96 13.88 -18.48
CA ALA A 48 4.33 13.57 -18.10
C ALA A 48 4.63 12.06 -18.13
N CYS A 49 3.70 11.21 -17.67
CA CYS A 49 3.85 9.76 -17.72
C CYS A 49 3.79 9.26 -19.17
N ALA A 50 2.82 9.75 -19.95
CA ALA A 50 2.63 9.38 -21.34
C ALA A 50 3.84 9.75 -22.21
N LYS A 51 4.35 10.98 -22.09
CA LYS A 51 5.52 11.48 -22.81
C LYS A 51 6.78 10.64 -22.56
N ASN A 52 6.96 10.16 -21.33
CA ASN A 52 8.17 9.42 -20.93
C ASN A 52 7.99 7.90 -20.95
N GLY A 53 6.81 7.39 -21.34
CA GLY A 53 6.52 5.96 -21.32
C GLY A 53 6.51 5.36 -19.90
N HIS A 54 6.20 6.15 -18.88
CA HIS A 54 6.09 5.68 -17.50
C HIS A 54 4.65 5.26 -17.18
N THR A 55 4.50 4.22 -16.36
CA THR A 55 3.20 3.86 -15.79
C THR A 55 2.71 4.97 -14.86
N CYS A 56 1.53 5.52 -15.13
CA CYS A 56 0.90 6.52 -14.28
C CYS A 56 0.31 5.83 -13.04
N ARG A 57 1.04 5.85 -11.91
CA ARG A 57 0.61 5.19 -10.67
C ARG A 57 -0.18 6.15 -9.76
N PRO A 58 -1.35 5.75 -9.26
CA PRO A 58 -2.09 6.54 -8.29
C PRO A 58 -1.35 6.59 -6.94
N VAL A 59 -1.62 7.64 -6.17
CA VAL A 59 -1.13 7.80 -4.79
C VAL A 59 -1.73 6.65 -3.94
N PRO A 60 -0.94 5.95 -3.11
CA PRO A 60 -1.46 4.89 -2.27
C PRO A 60 -2.45 5.46 -1.25
N PRO A 61 -3.50 4.72 -0.86
CA PRO A 61 -4.51 5.18 0.10
C PRO A 61 -3.89 5.77 1.38
N GLY A 62 -2.87 5.12 1.94
CA GLY A 62 -2.18 5.57 3.15
C GLY A 62 -1.45 6.92 3.04
N ALA A 63 -1.14 7.39 1.81
CA ALA A 63 -0.49 8.68 1.58
C ALA A 63 -1.45 9.77 1.07
N VAL A 64 -2.70 9.44 0.75
CA VAL A 64 -3.63 10.38 0.10
C VAL A 64 -3.84 11.65 0.92
N ALA A 65 -4.02 11.55 2.24
CA ALA A 65 -4.25 12.72 3.09
C ALA A 65 -3.05 13.69 3.08
N ALA A 66 -1.83 13.15 3.25
CA ALA A 66 -0.61 13.95 3.21
C ALA A 66 -0.37 14.58 1.82
N VAL A 67 -0.65 13.83 0.76
CA VAL A 67 -0.51 14.33 -0.62
C VAL A 67 -1.55 15.40 -0.92
N ARG A 68 -2.81 15.28 -0.49
CA ARG A 68 -3.82 16.35 -0.68
C ARG A 68 -3.40 17.65 -0.02
N ALA A 69 -2.98 17.59 1.24
CA ALA A 69 -2.53 18.77 1.97
C ALA A 69 -1.35 19.46 1.27
N PHE A 70 -0.38 18.68 0.78
CA PHE A 70 0.72 19.20 -0.01
C PHE A 70 0.28 19.77 -1.36
N TRP A 71 -0.58 19.06 -2.09
CA TRP A 71 -0.98 19.43 -3.44
C TRP A 71 -1.77 20.74 -3.47
N GLU A 72 -2.59 20.97 -2.45
CA GLU A 72 -3.32 22.23 -2.27
C GLU A 72 -2.37 23.42 -2.14
N LEU A 73 -1.40 23.33 -1.21
CA LEU A 73 -0.37 24.37 -1.04
C LEU A 73 0.48 24.55 -2.30
N ASN A 74 0.75 23.46 -3.03
CA ASN A 74 1.53 23.53 -4.26
C ASN A 74 0.82 24.30 -5.37
N ARG A 75 -0.52 24.21 -5.47
CA ARG A 75 -1.30 25.00 -6.42
C ARG A 75 -1.33 26.48 -6.05
N GLN A 76 -1.47 26.78 -4.76
CA GLN A 76 -1.47 28.16 -4.27
C GLN A 76 -0.16 28.89 -4.59
N ILE A 77 0.99 28.20 -4.55
CA ILE A 77 2.28 28.79 -4.95
C ILE A 77 2.31 29.15 -6.44
N ASP A 78 1.72 28.31 -7.31
CA ASP A 78 1.63 28.60 -8.75
C ASP A 78 0.75 29.83 -8.99
N ASP A 79 -0.39 29.90 -8.30
CA ASP A 79 -1.36 30.98 -8.43
C ASP A 79 -0.82 32.33 -7.89
N MET A 80 -0.02 32.30 -6.81
CA MET A 80 0.45 33.51 -6.12
C MET A 80 1.88 33.93 -6.50
N ASN A 81 2.63 33.10 -7.23
CA ASN A 81 4.05 33.31 -7.54
C ASN A 81 4.91 33.64 -6.30
N GLU A 82 4.57 33.02 -5.16
CA GLU A 82 5.22 33.24 -3.87
C GLU A 82 6.38 32.26 -3.63
N ASP A 83 7.32 32.65 -2.77
CA ASP A 83 8.37 31.73 -2.31
C ASP A 83 7.76 30.57 -1.49
N PRO A 84 8.24 29.32 -1.64
CA PRO A 84 7.74 28.20 -0.86
C PRO A 84 8.11 28.34 0.62
N GLY A 85 7.15 28.86 1.39
CA GLY A 85 7.25 28.98 2.84
C GLY A 85 7.42 27.64 3.57
N ASP A 86 7.70 27.72 4.87
CA ASP A 86 7.97 26.55 5.72
C ASP A 86 6.82 25.54 5.74
N ALA A 87 5.58 26.01 5.62
CA ALA A 87 4.39 25.17 5.54
C ALA A 87 4.42 24.25 4.32
N TRP A 88 4.77 24.80 3.15
CA TRP A 88 4.91 24.03 1.92
C TRP A 88 6.06 23.04 2.03
N ARG A 89 7.24 23.46 2.51
CA ARG A 89 8.41 22.58 2.67
C ARG A 89 8.12 21.41 3.61
N SER A 90 7.43 21.68 4.72
CA SER A 90 6.99 20.66 5.67
C SER A 90 5.96 19.70 5.06
N ALA A 91 5.00 20.21 4.29
CA ALA A 91 4.01 19.39 3.60
C ALA A 91 4.64 18.51 2.51
N ALA A 92 5.56 19.06 1.73
CA ALA A 92 6.34 18.36 0.71
C ALA A 92 7.13 17.20 1.33
N GLN A 93 7.81 17.44 2.46
CA GLN A 93 8.54 16.41 3.17
C GLN A 93 7.63 15.30 3.69
N ARG A 94 6.49 15.64 4.31
CA ARG A 94 5.50 14.65 4.78
C ARG A 94 4.93 13.82 3.63
N ALA A 95 4.57 14.45 2.51
CA ALA A 95 4.09 13.76 1.32
C ALA A 95 5.15 12.79 0.79
N ALA A 96 6.41 13.21 0.69
CA ALA A 96 7.52 12.36 0.25
C ALA A 96 7.78 11.19 1.22
N GLN A 97 7.69 11.41 2.53
CA GLN A 97 7.83 10.35 3.54
C GLN A 97 6.70 9.32 3.43
N GLN A 98 5.46 9.77 3.35
CA GLN A 98 4.28 8.89 3.24
C GLN A 98 4.28 8.10 1.94
N LEU A 99 4.67 8.72 0.81
CA LEU A 99 4.85 8.01 -0.45
C LEU A 99 5.91 6.92 -0.34
N ARG A 100 7.04 7.18 0.31
CA ARG A 100 8.09 6.17 0.53
C ARG A 100 7.60 5.04 1.45
N ALA A 101 7.01 5.37 2.59
CA ALA A 101 6.49 4.41 3.55
C ALA A 101 5.44 3.47 2.92
N CYS A 102 4.48 4.03 2.16
CA CYS A 102 3.45 3.24 1.47
C CYS A 102 3.95 2.51 0.21
N SER A 103 5.16 2.80 -0.26
CA SER A 103 5.80 2.05 -1.35
C SER A 103 6.67 0.89 -0.84
N ALA A 104 7.01 0.91 0.44
CA ALA A 104 7.91 -0.04 1.09
C ALA A 104 7.18 -1.12 1.91
N ALA A 105 5.85 -1.08 2.00
CA ALA A 105 5.09 -2.06 2.77
C ALA A 105 4.80 -3.34 1.97
N PRO A 106 5.21 -4.54 2.44
CA PRO A 106 4.36 -5.71 2.27
C PRO A 106 3.04 -5.45 2.99
N ALA A 107 1.91 -5.91 2.44
CA ALA A 107 0.58 -5.66 2.98
C ALA A 107 0.51 -6.02 4.49
N PRO A 108 0.12 -5.10 5.39
CA PRO A 108 -0.24 -5.48 6.73
C PRO A 108 -1.62 -6.14 6.67
N ALA A 109 -1.70 -7.42 7.03
CA ALA A 109 -2.97 -8.08 7.27
C ALA A 109 -3.70 -7.32 8.39
N LEU A 110 -4.89 -6.80 8.07
CA LEU A 110 -5.79 -6.16 9.02
C LEU A 110 -6.14 -7.13 10.15
N ALA A 111 -5.78 -6.79 11.39
CA ALA A 111 -6.52 -7.24 12.57
C ALA A 111 -7.58 -6.18 12.92
N PRO A 112 -8.79 -6.57 13.37
CA PRO A 112 -9.92 -5.66 13.54
C PRO A 112 -9.70 -4.68 14.70
N ARG A 113 -10.20 -3.46 14.52
CA ARG A 113 -10.21 -2.40 15.53
C ARG A 113 -11.08 -2.81 16.72
N GLY A 114 -10.50 -2.72 17.93
CA GLY A 114 -11.23 -2.73 19.19
C GLY A 114 -10.38 -2.16 20.32
N GLU A 115 -10.48 -0.85 20.54
CA GLU A 115 -10.32 -0.22 21.86
C GLU A 115 -11.63 0.56 22.03
N ALA A 116 -12.49 0.22 22.99
CA ALA A 116 -12.26 0.67 24.34
C ALA A 116 -12.54 -0.42 25.38
N ASP A 117 -11.47 -0.92 25.96
CA ASP A 117 -11.45 -1.17 27.39
C ASP A 117 -10.13 -0.58 27.88
N ARG A 118 -10.18 0.39 28.80
CA ARG A 118 -8.98 1.06 29.33
C ARG A 118 -8.25 0.10 30.27
N LYS A 119 -7.69 -0.96 29.69
CA LYS A 119 -6.73 -1.82 30.33
C LYS A 119 -5.42 -1.08 30.41
N THR A 120 -4.86 -1.00 31.61
CA THR A 120 -3.50 -0.54 31.87
C THR A 120 -2.51 -1.33 31.02
N LEU A 121 -1.31 -0.78 30.79
CA LEU A 121 -0.27 -1.44 30.01
C LEU A 121 0.03 -2.85 30.55
N GLU A 122 -0.01 -3.03 31.88
CA GLU A 122 0.21 -4.33 32.53
C GLU A 122 -0.92 -5.32 32.24
N GLU A 123 -2.19 -4.89 32.29
CA GLU A 123 -3.32 -5.76 31.93
C GLU A 123 -3.30 -6.17 30.45
N ARG A 124 -2.82 -5.29 29.56
CA ARG A 124 -2.63 -5.64 28.14
C ARG A 124 -1.50 -6.67 27.96
N LYS A 125 -0.42 -6.58 28.73
CA LYS A 125 0.67 -7.57 28.73
C LYS A 125 0.18 -8.92 29.24
N VAL A 126 -0.60 -8.95 30.32
CA VAL A 126 -1.18 -10.18 30.88
C VAL A 126 -2.11 -10.83 29.86
N ALA A 127 -3.05 -10.07 29.27
CA ALA A 127 -3.96 -10.59 28.26
C ALA A 127 -3.23 -11.12 27.01
N ALA A 128 -2.14 -10.46 26.60
CA ALA A 128 -1.32 -10.95 25.49
C ALA A 128 -0.61 -12.27 25.83
N LEU A 129 -0.09 -12.42 27.06
CA LEU A 129 0.55 -13.65 27.51
C LEU A 129 -0.45 -14.81 27.64
N GLU A 130 -1.67 -14.55 28.13
CA GLU A 130 -2.74 -15.55 28.19
C GLU A 130 -3.14 -16.04 26.80
N ALA A 131 -3.30 -15.13 25.84
CA ALA A 131 -3.59 -15.47 24.45
C ALA A 131 -2.48 -16.32 23.81
N ILE A 132 -1.21 -16.02 24.11
CA ILE A 132 -0.06 -16.82 23.65
C ILE A 132 -0.09 -18.22 24.28
N ALA A 133 -0.39 -18.32 25.59
CA ALA A 133 -0.48 -19.60 26.27
C ALA A 133 -1.63 -20.46 25.73
N GLU A 134 -2.78 -19.86 25.39
CA GLU A 134 -3.90 -20.54 24.72
C GLU A 134 -3.54 -21.04 23.34
N ALA A 135 -2.89 -20.20 22.52
CA ALA A 135 -2.42 -20.60 21.21
C ALA A 135 -1.43 -21.77 21.29
N ALA A 136 -0.51 -21.76 22.27
CA ALA A 136 0.44 -22.86 22.49
C ALA A 136 -0.26 -24.17 22.90
N ARG A 137 -1.30 -24.09 23.75
CA ARG A 137 -2.13 -25.26 24.11
C ARG A 137 -2.85 -25.84 22.90
N LEU A 138 -3.49 -24.99 22.09
CA LEU A 138 -4.20 -25.41 20.89
C LEU A 138 -3.26 -26.01 19.84
N TRP A 139 -2.10 -25.41 19.63
CA TRP A 139 -1.06 -25.95 18.74
C TRP A 139 -0.59 -27.34 19.20
N THR A 140 -0.40 -27.52 20.51
CA THR A 140 -0.04 -28.82 21.09
C THR A 140 -1.17 -29.85 20.91
N GLN A 141 -2.43 -29.47 21.07
CA GLN A 141 -3.57 -30.38 20.84
C GLN A 141 -3.70 -30.80 19.38
N LEU A 142 -3.56 -29.84 18.45
CA LEU A 142 -3.59 -30.11 17.01
C LEU A 142 -2.47 -31.08 16.61
N ASN A 143 -1.26 -30.88 17.13
CA ASN A 143 -0.13 -31.75 16.80
C ASN A 143 -0.17 -33.11 17.52
N LYS A 144 -0.89 -33.24 18.63
CA LYS A 144 -1.13 -34.55 19.28
C LYS A 144 -2.13 -35.41 18.49
N LEU A 145 -3.04 -34.81 17.72
CA LEU A 145 -3.97 -35.54 16.85
C LEU A 145 -3.31 -36.04 15.55
N ASP A 146 -2.20 -35.42 15.14
CA ASP A 146 -1.44 -35.84 13.95
C ASP A 146 -0.53 -37.06 14.23
N GLU A 147 -0.19 -37.32 15.49
CA GLU A 147 0.60 -38.49 15.90
C GLU A 147 -0.24 -39.75 16.23
N GLU A 148 -1.57 -39.67 16.26
CA GLU A 148 -2.47 -40.85 16.38
C GLU A 148 -2.97 -41.36 15.00
N SER A 149 -2.24 -41.06 13.92
CA SER A 149 -2.61 -41.46 12.56
C SER A 149 -1.58 -42.33 11.85
N VAL A 150 -0.51 -42.74 12.53
CA VAL A 150 0.52 -43.62 11.97
C VAL A 150 0.74 -44.81 12.90
N GLU A 151 0.75 -45.99 12.28
CA GLU A 151 0.95 -47.34 12.84
C GLU A 151 -0.31 -48.07 13.35
N VAL A 152 -0.91 -48.90 12.49
CA VAL A 152 -0.83 -50.37 12.62
C VAL A 152 -0.99 -51.01 11.24
N LEU A 153 0.10 -51.57 10.70
CA LEU A 153 0.06 -52.60 9.67
C LEU A 153 0.78 -53.83 10.23
N GLU A 154 0.13 -54.53 11.17
CA GLU A 154 0.43 -55.90 11.57
C GLU A 154 -0.88 -56.64 11.95
N ASN A 155 -1.18 -57.73 11.22
CA ASN A 155 -2.24 -58.73 11.41
C ASN A 155 -1.92 -59.56 12.69
N PRO A 156 -2.86 -60.24 13.42
CA PRO A 156 -3.72 -61.29 12.85
C PRO A 156 -5.11 -61.53 13.53
N GLY A 157 -6.14 -61.74 12.70
CA GLY A 157 -7.17 -62.73 13.00
C GLY A 157 -8.54 -62.24 13.51
N ILE A 158 -9.50 -63.15 13.31
CA ILE A 158 -10.88 -63.27 13.86
C ILE A 158 -11.99 -63.15 12.78
N PRO A 159 -12.99 -64.07 12.77
CA PRO A 159 -13.46 -64.75 11.58
C PRO A 159 -14.79 -64.21 10.99
N LEU A 160 -15.11 -64.74 9.80
CA LEU A 160 -16.32 -64.56 8.99
C LEU A 160 -17.64 -64.57 9.79
N PRO A 161 -18.62 -63.73 9.45
CA PRO A 161 -20.02 -64.02 9.72
C PRO A 161 -20.66 -64.76 8.53
N PHE A 162 -21.39 -65.80 8.90
CA PHE A 162 -22.24 -66.68 8.11
C PHE A 162 -23.05 -65.98 7.01
N ARG A 163 -23.10 -66.61 5.84
CA ARG A 163 -24.12 -66.41 4.80
C ARG A 163 -25.32 -67.31 5.11
N VAL A 164 -26.53 -66.78 4.95
CA VAL A 164 -27.76 -67.57 4.77
C VAL A 164 -27.73 -68.25 3.40
#